data_AF-A0A2W4K267-F1
#
_entry.id   AF-A0A2W4K267-F1
#
_cell.length_a   1.000
_cell.length_b   1.000
_cell.length_c   1.000
_cell.angle_alpha   90.00
_cell.angle_beta   90.00
_cell.angle_gamma   90.00
#
_symmetry.space_group_name_H-M   'P 1'
#
loop_
_entity.id
_entity.type
_entity.pdbx_description
1 polymer ?
#
loop_
_entity_poly.entity_id
_entity_poly.type
_entity_poly.pdbx_seq_one_letter_code
_entity_poly.pdbx_strand_id
1 'polypeptide(L)'
;MKIKLAIALSMALSVACFVGSNSAFGQAPGTPEYVQKVKSAVSQIADQQDKSPSAHWLPTGKRDLKTAYRSSPNADKAQFAMDLQSFVNKAGERLDDLEHTYVSYAKRKGFAVAWWSKNSTKYPSISPPEREKWIDEAIIDATQLRWEGTKKLNESYSASQVMAHDGLMVQLSKKQDKF
;
A
#
# COMPACT_ATOMS: atom_id res chain seq x y z
N MET A 1 39.52 26.97 47.10
CA MET A 1 39.81 27.45 45.73
C MET A 1 39.29 26.39 44.76
N LYS A 2 38.32 26.74 43.92
CA LYS A 2 37.56 25.82 43.05
C LYS A 2 38.20 25.81 41.66
N ILE A 3 38.55 24.64 41.11
CA ILE A 3 38.92 24.50 39.69
C ILE A 3 37.90 23.55 39.07
N LYS A 4 36.99 24.13 38.27
CA LYS A 4 36.05 23.41 37.42
C LYS A 4 36.75 23.14 36.09
N LEU A 5 36.91 21.88 35.72
CA LEU A 5 37.38 21.46 34.40
C LEU A 5 36.16 21.34 33.48
N ALA A 6 36.01 22.27 32.54
CA ALA A 6 34.99 22.21 31.49
C ALA A 6 35.56 21.41 30.32
N ILE A 7 34.99 20.24 30.03
CA ILE A 7 35.30 19.46 28.84
C ILE A 7 34.39 19.96 27.71
N ALA A 8 35.03 20.53 26.70
CA ALA A 8 34.43 20.89 25.43
C ALA A 8 34.09 19.60 24.64
N LEU A 9 32.83 19.46 24.20
CA LEU A 9 32.44 18.44 23.26
C LEU A 9 32.01 19.11 21.95
N SER A 10 32.98 19.27 21.06
CA SER A 10 32.75 19.51 19.64
C SER A 10 32.38 18.18 19.00
N MET A 11 31.13 18.02 18.55
CA MET A 11 30.81 17.00 17.55
C MET A 11 30.36 17.68 16.26
N ALA A 12 31.13 17.39 15.24
CA ALA A 12 31.04 17.92 13.91
C ALA A 12 29.81 17.41 13.15
N LEU A 13 29.26 18.33 12.37
CA LEU A 13 28.59 18.18 11.09
C LEU A 13 28.70 16.78 10.45
N SER A 14 27.58 16.13 10.22
CA SER A 14 27.43 15.13 9.15
C SER A 14 26.43 15.66 8.14
N VAL A 15 26.97 16.30 7.10
CA VAL A 15 26.23 16.58 5.86
C VAL A 15 25.96 15.23 5.20
N ALA A 16 24.71 14.78 5.20
CA ALA A 16 24.32 13.63 4.41
C ALA A 16 24.34 14.04 2.93
N CYS A 17 25.39 13.62 2.21
CA CYS A 17 25.41 13.61 0.76
C CYS A 17 24.27 12.72 0.27
N PHE A 18 23.21 13.31 -0.26
CA PHE A 18 22.27 12.57 -1.10
C PHE A 18 22.96 12.28 -2.43
N VAL A 19 23.50 11.07 -2.53
CA VAL A 19 23.87 10.46 -3.80
C VAL A 19 22.58 10.27 -4.59
N GLY A 20 22.51 10.92 -5.75
CA GLY A 20 21.40 10.78 -6.68
C GLY A 20 21.25 9.33 -7.12
N SER A 21 20.01 8.84 -7.03
CA SER A 21 19.58 7.62 -7.70
C SER A 21 18.39 7.98 -8.59
N ASN A 22 18.69 8.20 -9.88
CA ASN A 22 17.71 8.07 -10.95
C ASN A 22 17.02 6.71 -10.79
N SER A 23 15.79 6.72 -10.30
CA SER A 23 14.97 5.53 -10.15
C SER A 23 13.78 5.72 -11.05
N ALA A 24 13.82 5.08 -12.21
CA ALA A 24 12.66 4.86 -13.04
C ALA A 24 11.58 4.16 -12.18
N PHE A 25 10.50 4.89 -11.90
CA PHE A 25 9.22 4.43 -11.35
C PHE A 25 9.18 3.79 -9.94
N GLY A 26 10.31 3.55 -9.27
CA GLY A 26 10.31 3.31 -7.83
C GLY A 26 9.98 4.61 -7.11
N GLN A 27 8.78 4.74 -6.52
CA GLN A 27 8.48 5.89 -5.67
C GLN A 27 9.45 5.85 -4.47
N ALA A 28 10.40 6.79 -4.43
CA ALA A 28 11.19 7.04 -3.24
C ALA A 28 10.23 7.16 -2.04
N PRO A 29 10.57 6.62 -0.85
CA PRO A 29 9.74 6.80 0.33
C PRO A 29 9.55 8.31 0.53
N GLY A 30 8.31 8.77 0.35
CA GLY A 30 7.98 10.18 0.51
C GLY A 30 8.29 10.64 1.93
N THR A 31 8.33 11.96 2.14
CA THR A 31 8.52 12.49 3.50
C THR A 31 7.43 11.94 4.44
N PRO A 32 7.69 11.82 5.76
CA PRO A 32 6.68 11.35 6.71
C PRO A 32 5.34 12.10 6.58
N GLU A 33 5.38 13.41 6.28
CA GLU A 33 4.20 14.23 6.03
C GLU A 33 3.45 13.80 4.77
N TYR A 34 4.17 13.51 3.68
CA TYR A 34 3.55 13.01 2.45
C TYR A 34 2.93 11.63 2.65
N VAL A 35 3.63 10.72 3.32
CA VAL A 35 3.10 9.39 3.67
C VAL A 35 1.81 9.52 4.49
N GLN A 36 1.78 10.43 5.45
CA GLN A 36 0.58 10.69 6.26
C GLN A 36 -0.57 11.32 5.46
N LYS A 37 -0.26 12.20 4.49
CA LYS A 37 -1.25 12.74 3.55
C LYS A 37 -1.85 11.64 2.68
N VAL A 38 -1.01 10.75 2.12
CA VAL A 38 -1.47 9.59 1.33
C VAL A 38 -2.37 8.70 2.18
N LYS A 39 -1.93 8.32 3.39
CA LYS A 39 -2.75 7.49 4.28
C LYS A 39 -4.10 8.12 4.60
N SER A 40 -4.12 9.44 4.86
CA SER A 40 -5.37 10.19 5.10
C SER A 40 -6.28 10.19 3.86
N ALA A 41 -5.71 10.42 2.67
CA ALA A 41 -6.44 10.37 1.41
C ALA A 41 -7.03 8.98 1.15
N VAL A 42 -6.26 7.92 1.39
CA VAL A 42 -6.71 6.53 1.28
C VAL A 42 -7.90 6.27 2.21
N SER A 43 -7.80 6.68 3.48
CA SER A 43 -8.90 6.48 4.44
C SER A 43 -10.17 7.23 4.04
N GLN A 44 -10.06 8.43 3.48
CA GLN A 44 -11.22 9.18 2.98
C GLN A 44 -11.85 8.51 1.77
N ILE A 45 -11.05 8.00 0.84
CA ILE A 45 -11.54 7.29 -0.35
C ILE A 45 -12.24 6.00 0.07
N ALA A 46 -11.68 5.25 1.03
CA ALA A 46 -12.34 4.07 1.58
C ALA A 46 -13.74 4.38 2.14
N ASP A 47 -13.87 5.46 2.91
CA ASP A 47 -15.16 5.93 3.44
C ASP A 47 -16.15 6.30 2.33
N GLN A 48 -15.70 7.06 1.32
CA GLN A 48 -16.52 7.45 0.18
C GLN A 48 -17.02 6.23 -0.59
N GLN A 49 -16.13 5.28 -0.86
CA GLN A 49 -16.44 4.08 -1.63
C GLN A 49 -17.26 3.05 -0.83
N ASP A 50 -17.18 3.03 0.50
CA ASP A 50 -18.05 2.19 1.33
C ASP A 50 -19.50 2.70 1.32
N LYS A 51 -19.68 4.03 1.25
CA LYS A 51 -20.98 4.71 1.20
C LYS A 51 -21.60 4.70 -0.19
N SER A 52 -20.80 4.96 -1.22
CA SER A 52 -21.22 5.03 -2.61
C SER A 52 -20.18 4.40 -3.53
N PRO A 53 -20.20 3.06 -3.69
CA PRO A 53 -19.25 2.36 -4.54
C PRO A 53 -19.31 2.85 -5.99
N SER A 54 -18.16 3.25 -6.54
CA SER A 54 -18.02 3.58 -7.96
C SER A 54 -18.29 2.33 -8.82
N ALA A 55 -18.97 2.52 -9.95
CA ALA A 55 -19.15 1.48 -10.97
C ALA A 55 -17.83 1.09 -11.66
N HIS A 56 -16.82 1.97 -11.57
CA HIS A 56 -15.51 1.84 -12.22
C HIS A 56 -14.39 1.83 -11.17
N TRP A 57 -14.61 1.15 -10.04
CA TRP A 57 -13.61 1.06 -8.97
C TRP A 57 -12.42 0.19 -9.38
N LEU A 58 -12.71 -0.93 -10.01
CA LEU A 58 -11.74 -1.86 -10.58
C LEU A 58 -11.89 -1.83 -12.10
N PRO A 59 -10.85 -2.18 -12.87
CA PRO A 59 -10.99 -2.45 -14.30
C PRO A 59 -12.08 -3.51 -14.59
N THR A 60 -12.36 -4.35 -13.59
CA THR A 60 -13.33 -5.45 -13.64
C THR A 60 -14.72 -5.09 -13.10
N GLY A 61 -14.94 -3.87 -12.60
CA GLY A 61 -16.26 -3.39 -12.18
C GLY A 61 -16.28 -2.63 -10.85
N LYS A 62 -17.43 -2.67 -10.17
CA LYS A 62 -17.65 -1.93 -8.92
C LYS A 62 -16.86 -2.52 -7.74
N ARG A 63 -16.69 -1.72 -6.68
CA ARG A 63 -16.17 -2.19 -5.39
C ARG A 63 -17.21 -3.09 -4.69
N ASP A 64 -17.14 -4.39 -4.93
CA ASP A 64 -18.09 -5.38 -4.41
C ASP A 64 -17.47 -6.23 -3.29
N LEU A 65 -17.36 -5.64 -2.09
CA LEU A 65 -16.83 -6.32 -0.90
C LEU A 65 -17.96 -7.11 -0.19
N LYS A 66 -17.81 -8.44 -0.12
CA LYS A 66 -18.83 -9.38 0.35
C LYS A 66 -18.52 -9.95 1.72
N THR A 67 -17.29 -9.84 2.20
CA THR A 67 -16.91 -10.34 3.52
C THR A 67 -17.02 -9.29 4.62
N ALA A 68 -16.84 -9.72 5.86
CA ALA A 68 -16.72 -8.81 7.00
C ALA A 68 -15.58 -7.77 6.87
N TYR A 69 -14.66 -7.93 5.90
CA TYR A 69 -13.67 -6.91 5.51
C TYR A 69 -14.32 -5.57 5.18
N ARG A 70 -15.49 -5.58 4.53
CA ARG A 70 -16.25 -4.35 4.23
C ARG A 70 -16.49 -3.51 5.48
N SER A 71 -16.71 -4.16 6.63
CA SER A 71 -16.96 -3.54 7.93
C SER A 71 -15.69 -3.23 8.74
N SER A 72 -14.50 -3.50 8.20
CA SER A 72 -13.26 -3.11 8.86
C SER A 72 -13.14 -1.59 8.93
N PRO A 73 -12.56 -1.03 10.01
CA PRO A 73 -12.29 0.40 10.11
C PRO A 73 -11.52 0.92 8.90
N ASN A 74 -11.92 2.09 8.38
CA ASN A 74 -11.25 2.71 7.22
C ASN A 74 -9.78 3.05 7.50
N ALA A 75 -9.44 3.34 8.75
CA ALA A 75 -8.06 3.50 9.18
C ALA A 75 -7.22 2.22 9.01
N ASP A 76 -7.81 1.04 9.27
CA ASP A 76 -7.15 -0.25 9.11
C ASP A 76 -7.00 -0.59 7.62
N LYS A 77 -8.05 -0.35 6.81
CA LYS A 77 -7.96 -0.49 5.35
C LYS A 77 -6.84 0.38 4.78
N ALA A 78 -6.74 1.63 5.23
CA ALA A 78 -5.70 2.55 4.81
C ALA A 78 -4.30 2.12 5.27
N GLN A 79 -4.15 1.70 6.53
CA GLN A 79 -2.87 1.21 7.03
C GLN A 79 -2.43 -0.05 6.27
N PHE A 80 -3.34 -1.00 6.07
CA PHE A 80 -3.06 -2.20 5.28
C PHE A 80 -2.64 -1.87 3.84
N ALA A 81 -3.29 -0.90 3.20
CA ALA A 81 -2.90 -0.43 1.86
C ALA A 81 -1.48 0.15 1.81
N MET A 82 -1.11 0.94 2.82
CA MET A 82 0.25 1.49 2.92
C MET A 82 1.29 0.39 3.17
N ASP A 83 0.99 -0.56 4.06
CA ASP A 83 1.91 -1.64 4.41
C ASP A 83 2.06 -2.66 3.28
N LEU A 84 0.98 -2.96 2.56
CA LEU A 84 1.01 -3.82 1.37
C LEU A 84 1.86 -3.18 0.25
N GLN A 85 1.70 -1.88 0.00
CA GLN A 85 2.54 -1.16 -0.96
C GLN A 85 4.02 -1.18 -0.53
N SER A 86 4.28 -0.94 0.76
CA SER A 86 5.64 -1.01 1.31
C SER A 86 6.25 -2.40 1.14
N PHE A 87 5.47 -3.45 1.37
CA PHE A 87 5.88 -4.84 1.18
C PHE A 87 6.28 -5.12 -0.27
N VAL A 88 5.44 -4.77 -1.26
CA VAL A 88 5.76 -5.07 -2.67
C VAL A 88 6.92 -4.22 -3.19
N ASN A 89 7.02 -2.95 -2.76
CA ASN A 89 8.15 -2.10 -3.13
C ASN A 89 9.47 -2.63 -2.56
N LYS A 90 9.47 -3.10 -1.31
CA LYS A 90 10.66 -3.73 -0.68
C LYS A 90 11.05 -5.04 -1.35
N ALA A 91 10.09 -5.76 -1.91
CA ALA A 91 10.33 -6.96 -2.71
C ALA A 91 10.82 -6.64 -4.13
N GLY A 92 10.92 -5.35 -4.50
CA GLY A 92 11.46 -4.89 -5.78
C GLY A 92 10.42 -4.75 -6.89
N GLU A 93 9.12 -4.83 -6.60
CA GLU A 93 8.08 -4.66 -7.61
C GLU A 93 8.10 -3.25 -8.21
N ARG A 94 8.04 -3.18 -9.54
CA ARG A 94 8.01 -1.96 -10.31
C ARG A 94 6.87 -2.02 -11.30
N LEU A 95 5.97 -1.02 -11.26
CA LEU A 95 4.81 -0.97 -12.15
C LEU A 95 5.19 -0.92 -13.64
N ASP A 96 6.33 -0.32 -13.98
CA ASP A 96 6.83 -0.23 -15.36
C ASP A 96 7.53 -1.51 -15.85
N ASP A 97 7.71 -2.51 -14.98
CA ASP A 97 8.41 -3.76 -15.28
C ASP A 97 7.79 -4.95 -14.51
N LEU A 98 6.46 -5.04 -14.54
CA LEU A 98 5.74 -6.10 -13.81
C LEU A 98 6.08 -7.49 -14.35
N GLU A 99 6.41 -7.64 -15.63
CA GLU A 99 6.79 -8.93 -16.22
C GLU A 99 7.95 -9.60 -15.46
N HIS A 100 8.92 -8.81 -14.99
CA HIS A 100 10.11 -9.34 -14.29
C HIS A 100 10.09 -9.11 -12.79
N THR A 101 9.31 -8.14 -12.30
CA THR A 101 9.34 -7.73 -10.89
C THR A 101 8.06 -8.03 -10.12
N TYR A 102 7.05 -8.64 -10.75
CA TYR A 102 5.78 -8.93 -10.11
C TYR A 102 5.92 -9.77 -8.85
N VAL A 103 5.37 -9.26 -7.75
CA VAL A 103 5.19 -10.00 -6.52
C VAL A 103 3.93 -10.83 -6.64
N SER A 104 4.15 -12.13 -6.86
CA SER A 104 3.13 -13.17 -6.96
C SER A 104 2.00 -13.03 -5.95
N TYR A 105 0.78 -13.37 -6.37
CA TYR A 105 -0.38 -13.38 -5.48
C TYR A 105 -0.16 -14.19 -4.21
N ALA A 106 0.47 -15.37 -4.28
CA ALA A 106 0.77 -16.20 -3.11
C ALA A 106 1.58 -15.46 -2.02
N LYS A 107 2.59 -14.67 -2.43
CA LYS A 107 3.38 -13.84 -1.50
C LYS A 107 2.54 -12.74 -0.86
N ARG A 108 1.69 -12.05 -1.65
CA ARG A 108 0.76 -11.04 -1.13
C ARG A 108 -0.25 -11.64 -0.16
N LYS A 109 -0.77 -12.82 -0.46
CA LYS A 109 -1.67 -13.60 0.42
C LYS A 109 -0.99 -13.93 1.74
N GLY A 110 0.25 -14.42 1.71
CA GLY A 110 1.03 -14.69 2.93
C GLY A 110 1.21 -13.46 3.81
N PHE A 111 1.59 -12.33 3.20
CA PHE A 111 1.68 -11.04 3.91
C PHE A 111 0.32 -10.62 4.50
N ALA A 112 -0.74 -10.68 3.70
CA ALA A 112 -2.07 -10.22 4.10
C ALA A 112 -2.65 -11.05 5.25
N VAL A 113 -2.49 -12.38 5.22
CA VAL A 113 -2.87 -13.28 6.31
C VAL A 113 -2.16 -12.87 7.60
N ALA A 114 -0.84 -12.72 7.56
CA ALA A 114 -0.06 -12.34 8.74
C ALA A 114 -0.48 -10.96 9.28
N TRP A 115 -0.72 -9.99 8.40
CA TRP A 115 -1.13 -8.65 8.78
C TRP A 115 -2.51 -8.65 9.44
N TRP A 116 -3.52 -9.25 8.81
CA TRP A 116 -4.89 -9.26 9.34
C TRP A 116 -5.04 -10.11 10.60
N SER A 117 -4.27 -11.20 10.74
CA SER A 117 -4.21 -11.97 11.99
C SER A 117 -3.70 -11.17 13.19
N LYS A 118 -2.81 -10.19 12.96
CA LYS A 118 -2.24 -9.36 14.02
C LYS A 118 -3.07 -8.11 14.31
N ASN A 119 -3.66 -7.51 13.28
CA ASN A 119 -4.23 -6.17 13.36
C ASN A 119 -5.76 -6.14 13.42
N SER A 120 -6.45 -7.26 13.18
CA SER A 120 -7.91 -7.34 13.29
C SER A 120 -8.32 -8.36 14.34
N THR A 121 -9.22 -7.95 15.24
CA THR A 121 -9.85 -8.85 16.20
C THR A 121 -10.90 -9.75 15.56
N LYS A 122 -11.49 -9.32 14.43
CA LYS A 122 -12.54 -10.06 13.71
C LYS A 122 -11.97 -11.14 12.79
N TYR A 123 -10.83 -10.88 12.15
CA TYR A 123 -10.28 -11.77 11.13
C TYR A 123 -9.96 -13.18 11.65
N PRO A 124 -9.36 -13.37 12.84
CA PRO A 124 -9.09 -14.70 13.39
C PRO A 124 -10.36 -15.49 13.74
N SER A 125 -11.47 -14.82 14.04
CA SER A 125 -12.70 -15.46 14.53
C SER A 125 -13.67 -15.93 13.44
N ILE A 126 -13.48 -15.50 12.18
CA ILE A 126 -14.34 -15.94 11.07
C ILE A 126 -13.88 -17.28 10.49
N SER A 127 -14.78 -17.93 9.74
CA SER A 127 -14.52 -19.27 9.17
C SER A 127 -13.34 -19.27 8.18
N PRO A 128 -12.60 -20.39 8.00
CA PRO A 128 -11.50 -20.44 7.04
C PRO A 128 -11.88 -20.02 5.61
N PRO A 129 -13.03 -20.44 5.02
CA PRO A 129 -13.44 -19.98 3.70
C PRO A 129 -13.73 -18.48 3.64
N GLU A 130 -14.24 -17.89 4.73
CA GLU A 130 -14.48 -16.46 4.80
C GLU A 130 -13.17 -15.67 4.96
N ARG A 131 -12.21 -16.19 5.75
CA ARG A 131 -10.86 -15.61 5.84
C ARG A 131 -10.16 -15.58 4.50
N GLU A 132 -10.31 -16.62 3.68
CA GLU A 132 -9.73 -16.63 2.34
C GLU A 132 -10.32 -15.53 1.47
N LYS A 133 -11.65 -15.44 1.39
CA LYS A 133 -12.34 -14.37 0.65
C LYS A 133 -11.98 -12.97 1.16
N TRP A 134 -11.85 -12.81 2.48
CA TRP A 134 -11.44 -11.54 3.10
C TRP A 134 -10.08 -11.12 2.58
N ILE A 135 -9.10 -12.02 2.54
CA ILE A 135 -7.75 -11.71 2.07
C ILE A 135 -7.76 -11.35 0.59
N ASP A 136 -8.54 -12.06 -0.21
CA ASP A 136 -8.66 -11.76 -1.63
C ASP A 136 -9.22 -10.35 -1.87
N GLU A 137 -10.32 -10.02 -1.17
CA GLU A 137 -10.93 -8.68 -1.19
C GLU A 137 -9.96 -7.60 -0.70
N ALA A 138 -9.28 -7.86 0.42
CA ALA A 138 -8.38 -6.90 1.02
C ALA A 138 -7.19 -6.57 0.11
N ILE A 139 -6.57 -7.55 -0.55
CA ILE A 139 -5.42 -7.31 -1.45
C ILE A 139 -5.83 -6.43 -2.64
N ILE A 140 -6.95 -6.76 -3.28
CA ILE A 140 -7.45 -6.02 -4.44
C ILE A 140 -7.83 -4.60 -4.00
N ASP A 141 -8.62 -4.47 -2.94
CA ASP A 141 -9.09 -3.17 -2.48
C ASP A 141 -7.94 -2.27 -2.00
N ALA A 142 -6.99 -2.82 -1.24
CA ALA A 142 -5.82 -2.10 -0.76
C ALA A 142 -4.95 -1.55 -1.89
N THR A 143 -4.76 -2.34 -2.96
CA THR A 143 -3.97 -1.92 -4.12
C THR A 143 -4.66 -0.75 -4.84
N GLN A 144 -5.97 -0.86 -5.10
CA GLN A 144 -6.75 0.21 -5.72
C GLN A 144 -6.82 1.46 -4.84
N LEU A 145 -7.08 1.29 -3.55
CA LEU A 145 -7.14 2.37 -2.56
C LEU A 145 -5.85 3.18 -2.55
N ARG A 146 -4.69 2.50 -2.58
CA ARG A 146 -3.38 3.16 -2.60
C ARG A 146 -3.13 3.91 -3.91
N TRP A 147 -3.55 3.36 -5.04
CA TRP A 147 -3.47 4.01 -6.34
C TRP A 147 -4.27 5.31 -6.38
N GLU A 148 -5.56 5.25 -6.01
CA GLU A 148 -6.47 6.40 -5.98
C GLU A 148 -6.04 7.44 -4.93
N GLY A 149 -5.56 7.00 -3.76
CA GLY A 149 -5.05 7.89 -2.72
C GLY A 149 -3.86 8.73 -3.20
N THR A 150 -3.00 8.17 -4.04
CA THR A 150 -1.87 8.92 -4.63
C THR A 150 -2.28 9.73 -5.85
N LYS A 151 -3.22 9.25 -6.65
CA LYS A 151 -3.83 10.01 -7.74
C LYS A 151 -4.46 11.31 -7.24
N LYS A 152 -5.10 11.28 -6.08
CA LYS A 152 -5.71 12.45 -5.44
C LYS A 152 -4.69 13.51 -5.04
N LEU A 153 -3.43 13.12 -4.81
CA LEU A 153 -2.38 13.99 -4.29
C LEU A 153 -1.35 14.43 -5.34
N ASN A 154 -1.24 13.71 -6.46
CA ASN A 154 -0.29 13.99 -7.53
C ASN A 154 -1.02 14.43 -8.80
N GLU A 155 -0.40 15.32 -9.57
CA GLU A 155 -0.92 15.74 -10.88
C GLU A 155 -0.66 14.64 -11.92
N SER A 156 -1.67 13.78 -12.08
CA SER A 156 -1.87 12.80 -13.16
C SER A 156 -0.86 11.65 -13.27
N TYR A 157 -1.38 10.46 -13.55
CA TYR A 157 -0.59 9.32 -13.98
C TYR A 157 -0.48 9.33 -15.51
N SER A 158 0.66 8.90 -16.04
CA SER A 158 0.80 8.66 -17.48
C SER A 158 -0.13 7.54 -17.93
N ALA A 159 -0.50 7.53 -19.22
CA ALA A 159 -1.28 6.43 -19.79
C ALA A 159 -0.61 5.07 -19.60
N SER A 160 0.73 5.00 -19.67
CA SER A 160 1.48 3.77 -19.40
C SER A 160 1.35 3.29 -17.96
N GLN A 161 1.39 4.20 -16.98
CA GLN A 161 1.18 3.84 -15.57
C GLN A 161 -0.24 3.35 -15.31
N VAL A 162 -1.24 3.97 -15.94
CA VAL A 162 -2.64 3.53 -15.86
C VAL A 162 -2.79 2.12 -16.43
N MET A 163 -2.27 1.87 -17.63
CA MET A 163 -2.34 0.53 -18.25
C MET A 163 -1.61 -0.54 -17.43
N ALA A 164 -0.44 -0.21 -16.89
CA ALA A 164 0.32 -1.13 -16.03
C ALA A 164 -0.46 -1.47 -14.75
N HIS A 165 -1.04 -0.45 -14.10
CA HIS A 165 -1.88 -0.65 -12.93
C HIS A 165 -3.13 -1.48 -13.26
N ASP A 166 -3.81 -1.22 -14.38
CA ASP A 166 -4.98 -1.99 -14.78
C ASP A 166 -4.62 -3.46 -15.05
N GLY A 167 -3.48 -3.70 -15.71
CA GLY A 167 -2.90 -5.04 -15.88
C GLY A 167 -2.65 -5.74 -14.55
N LEU A 168 -2.02 -5.06 -13.59
CA LEU A 168 -1.82 -5.57 -12.22
C LEU A 168 -3.14 -5.96 -11.57
N MET A 169 -4.16 -5.10 -11.64
CA MET A 169 -5.47 -5.36 -11.05
C MET A 169 -6.17 -6.57 -11.67
N VAL A 170 -6.04 -6.77 -12.98
CA VAL A 170 -6.52 -8.00 -13.65
C VAL A 170 -5.80 -9.24 -13.13
N GLN A 171 -4.46 -9.19 -12.98
CA GLN A 171 -3.70 -10.33 -12.47
C GLN A 171 -4.01 -10.66 -11.02
N LEU A 172 -4.18 -9.65 -10.17
CA LEU A 172 -4.62 -9.85 -8.79
C LEU A 172 -6.04 -10.42 -8.71
N SER A 173 -6.95 -10.00 -9.59
CA SER A 173 -8.33 -10.51 -9.64
C SER A 173 -8.37 -11.98 -10.07
N LYS A 174 -7.46 -12.39 -10.96
CA LYS A 174 -7.26 -13.79 -11.38
C LYS A 174 -6.42 -14.61 -10.41
N LYS A 175 -5.85 -13.98 -9.37
CA LYS A 175 -4.99 -14.61 -8.35
C LYS A 175 -3.77 -15.30 -8.94
N GLN A 176 -3.18 -14.72 -10.00
CA GLN A 176 -2.07 -15.34 -10.71
C GLN A 176 -0.74 -15.15 -9.96
N ASP A 177 0.13 -16.14 -10.04
CA ASP A 177 1.49 -16.06 -9.47
C ASP A 177 2.54 -15.57 -10.47
N LYS A 178 2.13 -15.28 -11.71
CA LYS A 178 2.96 -14.77 -12.79
C LYS A 178 2.21 -13.65 -13.52
N PHE A 179 2.97 -12.68 -14.03
CA PHE A 179 2.43 -11.59 -14.84
C PHE A 179 2.32 -12.00 -16.31
#